data_AF-A0A2J8X1B5-F1
#
_entry.id   AF-A0A2J8X1B5-F1
#
_cell.length_a   1.000
_cell.length_b   1.000
_cell.length_c   1.000
_cell.angle_alpha   90.00
_cell.angle_beta   90.00
_cell.angle_gamma   90.00
#
_symmetry.space_group_name_H-M   'P 1'
#
loop_
_entity.id
_entity.type
_entity.pdbx_description
1 polymer ?
#
loop_
_entity_poly.entity_id
_entity_poly.type
_entity_poly.pdbx_seq_one_letter_code
_entity_poly.pdbx_strand_id
1 'polypeptide(L)'
;AAAGAGAGGGTRRSGTDGTERATDAPPADASAAWGPHGPSTSVIVVWVGTNNHENTAEEVAGGIEAIVQLINTRQPQAKIIVLGLLPRGEKPNPLRQKNAKVNQLLKVSLPKLANVQLLDTDGGFVHSDGAISCHDMFDFLHLTGGGYAKICKPLHELIMQLLEETPEEKQTTIA
;
A
#
# COMPACT_ATOMS: atom_id res chain seq x y z
N ALA A 1 23.95 59.82 -26.66
CA ALA A 1 22.89 60.18 -27.63
C ALA A 1 21.65 59.38 -27.23
N ALA A 2 20.70 59.96 -26.48
CA ALA A 2 19.49 60.67 -26.98
C ALA A 2 18.67 59.74 -27.90
N ALA A 3 17.40 59.40 -27.67
CA ALA A 3 16.25 60.09 -27.07
C ALA A 3 15.27 59.01 -26.50
N GLY A 4 14.15 59.25 -25.82
CA GLY A 4 13.30 60.42 -25.62
C GLY A 4 12.08 60.01 -24.78
N ALA A 5 11.35 61.01 -24.30
CA ALA A 5 10.39 60.99 -23.20
C ALA A 5 9.01 60.38 -23.47
N GLY A 6 8.24 60.15 -22.40
CA GLY A 6 6.78 59.96 -22.45
C GLY A 6 6.15 59.64 -21.11
N ALA A 7 5.79 60.66 -20.32
CA ALA A 7 4.91 60.52 -19.17
C ALA A 7 3.43 60.44 -19.61
N GLY A 8 2.63 59.61 -18.94
CA GLY A 8 1.18 59.50 -19.17
C GLY A 8 0.47 58.99 -17.92
N GLY A 9 -0.43 59.82 -17.39
CA GLY A 9 -1.11 59.65 -16.11
C GLY A 9 -2.16 58.54 -16.08
N GLY A 10 -2.58 58.22 -14.87
CA GLY A 10 -3.25 56.96 -14.54
C GLY A 10 -4.69 56.80 -14.99
N THR A 11 -5.20 55.61 -14.70
CA THR A 11 -6.62 55.39 -14.45
C THR A 11 -6.72 54.27 -13.43
N ARG A 12 -7.31 54.58 -12.27
CA ARG A 12 -7.75 53.58 -11.29
C ARG A 12 -8.72 52.63 -12.00
N ARG A 13 -8.45 51.33 -11.92
CA ARG A 13 -9.49 50.32 -12.01
C ARG A 13 -9.49 49.53 -10.71
N SER A 14 -10.53 49.79 -9.93
CA SER A 14 -11.05 48.91 -8.91
C SER A 14 -11.32 47.54 -9.51
N GLY A 15 -10.69 46.51 -8.97
CA GLY A 15 -10.94 45.11 -9.26
C GLY A 15 -10.70 44.34 -7.98
N THR A 16 -11.78 43.80 -7.44
CA THR A 16 -11.91 43.07 -6.20
C THR A 16 -11.17 41.74 -6.22
N ASP A 17 -10.89 41.26 -5.00
CA ASP A 17 -10.99 39.86 -4.59
C ASP A 17 -9.73 38.99 -4.67
N GLY A 18 -9.54 38.18 -3.63
CA GLY A 18 -8.46 37.19 -3.55
C GLY A 18 -7.63 37.21 -2.26
N THR A 19 -8.31 37.27 -1.11
CA THR A 19 -7.76 36.70 0.14
C THR A 19 -7.49 35.20 -0.01
N GLU A 20 -6.63 34.70 0.87
CA GLU A 20 -6.36 33.28 1.19
C GLU A 20 -5.15 32.64 0.51
N ARG A 21 -3.98 32.95 1.08
CA ARG A 21 -2.89 31.99 1.19
C ARG A 21 -3.32 30.95 2.24
N ALA A 22 -4.03 29.91 1.83
CA ALA A 22 -4.29 28.73 2.66
C ALA A 22 -2.95 28.06 2.97
N THR A 23 -2.49 28.19 4.21
CA THR A 23 -1.47 27.31 4.78
C THR A 23 -2.15 25.98 5.06
N ASP A 24 -2.10 25.04 4.12
CA ASP A 24 -2.53 23.66 4.34
C ASP A 24 -1.52 22.92 5.23
N ALA A 25 -1.42 23.36 6.48
CA ALA A 25 -0.99 22.47 7.53
C ALA A 25 -2.17 21.54 7.84
N PRO A 26 -2.02 20.20 7.75
CA PRO A 26 -3.10 19.30 8.12
C PRO A 26 -3.48 19.54 9.60
N PRO A 27 -4.78 19.51 9.95
CA PRO A 27 -5.20 19.75 11.32
C PRO A 27 -4.54 18.75 12.27
N ALA A 28 -4.05 19.28 13.39
CA ALA A 28 -3.37 18.54 14.44
C ALA A 28 -4.36 17.72 15.27
N ASP A 29 -4.99 16.70 14.65
CA ASP A 29 -5.59 15.50 15.26
C ASP A 29 -6.69 14.86 14.38
N ALA A 30 -6.34 14.41 13.17
CA ALA A 30 -7.28 13.64 12.34
C ALA A 30 -7.90 12.41 13.05
N SER A 31 -7.33 11.96 14.18
CA SER A 31 -7.89 10.91 15.05
C SER A 31 -9.15 11.31 15.81
N ALA A 32 -9.40 12.60 16.08
CA ALA A 32 -10.56 13.05 16.85
C ALA A 32 -11.85 13.14 16.00
N ALA A 33 -11.71 13.23 14.68
CA ALA A 33 -12.85 13.34 13.77
C ALA A 33 -13.58 12.01 13.56
N TRP A 34 -12.94 10.88 13.88
CA TRP A 34 -13.40 9.56 13.48
C TRP A 34 -13.88 8.80 14.71
N GLY A 35 -15.04 8.14 14.61
CA GLY A 35 -15.60 7.35 15.71
C GLY A 35 -14.66 6.21 16.14
N PRO A 36 -15.06 5.34 17.09
CA PRO A 36 -14.20 4.27 17.64
C PRO A 36 -13.67 3.26 16.60
N HIS A 37 -14.12 3.37 15.35
CA HIS A 37 -13.73 2.54 14.21
C HIS A 37 -12.93 3.30 13.13
N GLY A 38 -12.53 4.56 13.32
CA GLY A 38 -11.81 5.29 12.27
C GLY A 38 -12.69 5.58 11.03
N PRO A 39 -12.10 5.80 9.85
CA PRO A 39 -12.88 6.02 8.63
C PRO A 39 -13.39 4.65 8.13
N SER A 40 -14.46 4.64 7.33
CA SER A 40 -14.83 3.41 6.63
C SER A 40 -13.81 3.12 5.52
N THR A 41 -13.00 2.07 5.69
CA THR A 41 -12.01 1.64 4.69
C THR A 41 -12.54 0.43 3.91
N SER A 42 -12.54 0.50 2.58
CA SER A 42 -13.02 -0.59 1.72
C SER A 42 -11.99 -1.70 1.52
N VAL A 43 -10.70 -1.35 1.36
CA VAL A 43 -9.60 -2.31 1.14
C VAL A 43 -8.42 -1.99 2.06
N ILE A 44 -7.88 -3.01 2.73
CA ILE A 44 -6.71 -2.89 3.61
C ILE A 44 -5.61 -3.84 3.11
N VAL A 45 -4.41 -3.31 2.90
CA VAL A 45 -3.24 -4.09 2.47
C VAL A 45 -2.29 -4.28 3.64
N VAL A 46 -1.91 -5.53 3.92
CA VAL A 46 -0.98 -5.91 4.97
C VAL A 46 0.28 -6.50 4.35
N TRP A 47 1.44 -5.94 4.69
CA TRP A 47 2.73 -6.45 4.23
C TRP A 47 3.79 -6.31 5.32
N VAL A 48 3.83 -7.31 6.19
CA VAL A 48 4.72 -7.35 7.36
C VAL A 48 5.20 -8.77 7.58
N GLY A 49 6.34 -8.93 8.27
CA GLY A 49 6.85 -10.24 8.69
C GLY A 49 8.33 -10.48 8.36
N THR A 50 8.87 -9.89 7.28
CA THR A 50 10.27 -10.17 6.90
C THR A 50 11.30 -9.71 7.95
N ASN A 51 10.94 -8.79 8.85
CA ASN A 51 11.81 -8.26 9.90
C ASN A 51 11.63 -8.97 11.26
N ASN A 52 10.83 -10.03 11.33
CA ASN A 52 10.70 -10.86 12.53
C ASN A 52 11.86 -11.85 12.61
N HIS A 53 13.09 -11.35 12.78
CA HIS A 53 14.31 -12.15 12.66
C HIS A 53 14.36 -13.34 13.63
N GLU A 54 14.00 -13.12 14.89
CA GLU A 54 14.09 -14.10 15.98
C GLU A 54 12.93 -15.10 16.04
N ASN A 55 11.88 -14.90 15.25
CA ASN A 55 10.69 -15.74 15.30
C ASN A 55 10.77 -16.94 14.35
N THR A 56 10.04 -18.02 14.65
CA THR A 56 9.84 -19.11 13.68
C THR A 56 8.91 -18.69 12.54
N ALA A 57 8.86 -19.46 11.44
CA ALA A 57 7.92 -19.16 10.35
C ALA A 57 6.46 -19.27 10.82
N GLU A 58 6.18 -20.22 11.70
CA GLU A 58 4.89 -20.45 12.32
C GLU A 58 4.45 -19.28 13.20
N GLU A 59 5.36 -18.73 14.02
CA GLU A 59 5.10 -17.54 14.83
C GLU A 59 4.81 -16.32 13.96
N VAL A 60 5.57 -16.12 12.87
CA VAL A 60 5.34 -15.01 11.94
C VAL A 60 3.98 -15.13 11.25
N ALA A 61 3.63 -16.34 10.76
CA ALA A 61 2.31 -16.59 10.16
C ALA A 61 1.19 -16.33 11.17
N GLY A 62 1.32 -16.82 12.40
CA GLY A 62 0.36 -16.56 13.48
C GLY A 62 0.23 -15.07 13.84
N GLY A 63 1.34 -14.32 13.82
CA GLY A 63 1.32 -12.86 14.01
C GLY A 63 0.55 -12.12 12.90
N ILE A 64 0.73 -12.53 11.65
CA ILE A 64 -0.02 -11.97 10.51
C ILE A 64 -1.51 -12.33 10.61
N GLU A 65 -1.85 -13.57 10.98
CA GLU A 65 -3.23 -13.99 11.23
C GLU A 65 -3.89 -13.17 12.34
N ALA A 66 -3.17 -12.89 13.43
CA ALA A 66 -3.66 -12.04 14.51
C ALA A 66 -3.94 -10.61 14.04
N ILE A 67 -3.10 -10.05 13.17
CA ILE A 67 -3.34 -8.74 12.53
C ILE A 67 -4.61 -8.78 11.69
N VAL A 68 -4.79 -9.81 10.85
CA VAL A 68 -5.99 -9.98 10.02
C VAL A 68 -7.26 -10.08 10.89
N GLN A 69 -7.23 -10.87 11.96
CA GLN A 69 -8.35 -10.99 12.90
C GLN A 69 -8.69 -9.66 13.60
N LEU A 70 -7.67 -8.89 13.99
CA LEU A 70 -7.85 -7.56 14.57
C LEU A 70 -8.49 -6.61 13.54
N ILE A 71 -8.02 -6.62 12.30
CA ILE A 71 -8.61 -5.80 11.22
C ILE A 71 -10.07 -6.19 11.01
N ASN A 72 -10.38 -7.47 10.83
CA ASN A 72 -11.76 -7.95 10.68
C ASN A 72 -12.67 -7.57 11.85
N THR A 73 -12.13 -7.49 13.07
CA THR A 73 -12.89 -7.05 14.26
C THR A 73 -13.18 -5.55 14.22
N ARG A 74 -12.21 -4.74 13.78
CA ARG A 74 -12.30 -3.27 13.81
C ARG A 74 -12.98 -2.68 12.56
N GLN A 75 -12.83 -3.36 11.43
CA GLN A 75 -13.23 -2.97 10.08
C GLN A 75 -13.90 -4.18 9.38
N PRO A 76 -15.03 -4.67 9.87
CA PRO A 76 -15.67 -5.89 9.35
C PRO A 76 -16.09 -5.78 7.88
N GLN A 77 -16.28 -4.57 7.38
CA GLN A 77 -16.61 -4.30 5.97
C GLN A 77 -15.39 -4.33 5.04
N ALA A 78 -14.17 -4.22 5.56
CA ALA A 78 -12.97 -4.12 4.74
C ALA A 78 -12.60 -5.47 4.12
N LYS A 79 -12.17 -5.41 2.86
CA LYS A 79 -11.49 -6.52 2.18
C LYS A 79 -9.99 -6.42 2.43
N ILE A 80 -9.36 -7.52 2.83
CA ILE A 80 -7.96 -7.55 3.26
C ILE A 80 -7.12 -8.27 2.21
N ILE A 81 -6.03 -7.63 1.79
CA ILE A 81 -4.99 -8.25 0.97
C ILE A 81 -3.76 -8.43 1.85
N VAL A 82 -3.31 -9.66 2.03
CA VAL A 82 -2.00 -9.94 2.62
C VAL A 82 -1.01 -10.16 1.48
N LEU A 83 0.04 -9.37 1.41
CA LEU A 83 1.12 -9.58 0.45
C LEU A 83 2.10 -10.63 0.97
N GLY A 84 2.47 -11.58 0.12
CA GLY A 84 3.50 -12.58 0.41
C GLY A 84 4.84 -11.94 0.76
N LEU A 85 5.60 -12.59 1.66
CA LEU A 85 6.96 -12.20 1.96
C LEU A 85 7.88 -12.51 0.79
N LEU A 86 8.66 -11.50 0.37
CA LEU A 86 9.59 -11.63 -0.74
C LEU A 86 10.87 -12.40 -0.33
N PRO A 87 11.58 -12.99 -1.31
CA PRO A 87 12.92 -13.49 -1.07
C PRO A 87 13.89 -12.33 -0.80
N ARG A 88 14.96 -12.60 -0.04
CA ARG A 88 16.00 -11.61 0.33
C ARG A 88 17.39 -12.22 0.36
N GLY A 89 18.42 -11.37 0.44
CA GLY A 89 19.84 -11.72 0.34
C GLY A 89 20.23 -12.09 -1.10
N GLU A 90 21.48 -11.88 -1.50
CA GLU A 90 21.91 -12.08 -2.89
C GLU A 90 21.78 -13.55 -3.34
N LYS A 91 22.20 -14.49 -2.50
CA LYS A 91 22.26 -15.93 -2.77
C LYS A 91 21.31 -16.73 -1.86
N PRO A 92 21.06 -18.03 -2.13
CA PRO A 92 20.24 -18.88 -1.26
C PRO A 92 20.69 -18.80 0.21
N ASN A 93 19.74 -18.59 1.11
CA ASN A 93 20.00 -18.42 2.54
C ASN A 93 18.77 -18.84 3.38
N PRO A 94 18.94 -19.06 4.69
CA PRO A 94 17.85 -19.51 5.57
C PRO A 94 16.63 -18.57 5.61
N LEU A 95 16.82 -17.25 5.46
CA LEU A 95 15.71 -16.29 5.50
C LEU A 95 14.79 -16.43 4.28
N ARG A 96 15.31 -16.83 3.11
CA ARG A 96 14.45 -17.16 1.95
C ARG A 96 13.56 -18.35 2.24
N GLN A 97 14.11 -19.40 2.86
CA GLN A 97 13.35 -20.61 3.22
C GLN A 97 12.27 -20.28 4.26
N LYS A 98 12.62 -19.46 5.27
CA LYS A 98 11.68 -18.96 6.27
C LYS A 98 10.54 -18.16 5.65
N ASN A 99 10.84 -17.17 4.81
CA ASN A 99 9.81 -16.36 4.14
C ASN A 99 8.90 -17.22 3.26
N ALA A 100 9.46 -18.16 2.50
CA ALA A 100 8.68 -19.09 1.70
C ALA A 100 7.75 -19.97 2.56
N LYS A 101 8.24 -20.44 3.72
CA LYS A 101 7.44 -21.22 4.67
C LYS A 101 6.29 -20.40 5.26
N VAL A 102 6.51 -19.13 5.59
CA VAL A 102 5.44 -18.20 6.02
C VAL A 102 4.36 -18.12 4.95
N ASN A 103 4.74 -17.87 3.68
CA ASN A 103 3.77 -17.76 2.58
C ASN A 103 2.96 -19.05 2.39
N GLN A 104 3.60 -20.22 2.52
CA GLN A 104 2.91 -21.52 2.46
C GLN A 104 1.89 -21.69 3.58
N LEU A 105 2.24 -21.30 4.81
CA LEU A 105 1.34 -21.36 5.96
C LEU A 105 0.13 -20.43 5.76
N LEU A 106 0.40 -19.17 5.37
CA LEU A 106 -0.64 -18.18 5.10
C LEU A 106 -1.58 -18.59 3.97
N LYS A 107 -1.06 -19.24 2.93
CA LYS A 107 -1.87 -19.76 1.81
C LYS A 107 -2.90 -20.80 2.29
N VAL A 108 -2.61 -21.53 3.35
CA VAL A 108 -3.50 -22.54 3.95
C VAL A 108 -4.42 -21.93 5.01
N SER A 109 -3.95 -20.97 5.79
CA SER A 109 -4.69 -20.43 6.93
C SER A 109 -5.61 -19.25 6.57
N LEU A 110 -5.17 -18.33 5.72
CA LEU A 110 -5.95 -17.13 5.38
C LEU A 110 -7.33 -17.43 4.76
N PRO A 111 -7.51 -18.45 3.90
CA PRO A 111 -8.85 -18.80 3.38
C PRO A 111 -9.87 -19.19 4.45
N LYS A 112 -9.44 -19.46 5.70
CA LYS A 112 -10.32 -19.78 6.84
C LYS A 112 -10.79 -18.53 7.58
N LEU A 113 -10.25 -17.36 7.28
CA LEU A 113 -10.61 -16.07 7.87
C LEU A 113 -11.50 -15.29 6.90
N ALA A 114 -12.36 -14.43 7.44
CA ALA A 114 -13.29 -13.63 6.63
C ALA A 114 -12.54 -12.57 5.80
N ASN A 115 -13.06 -12.29 4.60
CA ASN A 115 -12.68 -11.15 3.75
C ASN A 115 -11.18 -10.97 3.51
N VAL A 116 -10.39 -12.04 3.49
CA VAL A 116 -8.94 -11.95 3.28
C VAL A 116 -8.46 -12.84 2.13
N GLN A 117 -7.49 -12.35 1.37
CA GLN A 117 -6.77 -13.15 0.38
C GLN A 117 -5.27 -12.88 0.43
N LEU A 118 -4.50 -13.93 0.16
CA LEU A 118 -3.06 -13.84 -0.05
C LEU A 118 -2.78 -13.42 -1.50
N LEU A 119 -2.07 -12.32 -1.69
CA LEU A 119 -1.47 -11.96 -2.97
C LEU A 119 0.01 -12.35 -2.93
N ASP A 120 0.29 -13.54 -3.44
CA ASP A 120 1.65 -14.07 -3.58
C ASP A 120 2.24 -13.61 -4.91
N THR A 121 3.06 -12.56 -4.86
CA THR A 121 3.72 -11.99 -6.03
C THR A 121 5.13 -12.57 -6.14
N ASP A 122 5.25 -13.70 -6.83
CA ASP A 122 6.55 -14.14 -7.30
C ASP A 122 6.97 -13.23 -8.48
N GLY A 123 7.58 -12.10 -8.15
CA GLY A 123 8.08 -11.13 -9.14
C GLY A 123 9.23 -11.64 -10.00
N GLY A 124 9.55 -12.94 -9.95
CA GLY A 124 10.70 -13.52 -10.63
C GLY A 124 12.02 -12.96 -10.11
N PHE A 125 12.06 -12.58 -8.83
CA PHE A 125 13.24 -11.93 -8.23
C PHE A 125 14.42 -12.87 -8.08
N VAL A 126 14.17 -14.18 -7.89
CA VAL A 126 15.21 -15.20 -7.84
C VAL A 126 15.39 -15.77 -9.25
N HIS A 127 16.55 -15.52 -9.83
CA HIS A 127 16.89 -16.00 -11.17
C HIS A 127 17.28 -17.49 -11.14
N SER A 128 17.47 -18.08 -12.33
CA SER A 128 17.81 -19.51 -12.48
C SER A 128 19.14 -19.92 -11.83
N ASP A 129 20.06 -18.97 -11.64
CA ASP A 129 21.32 -19.17 -10.91
C ASP A 129 21.16 -19.01 -9.37
N GLY A 130 19.94 -18.79 -8.90
CA GLY A 130 19.59 -18.57 -7.51
C GLY A 130 19.90 -17.15 -7.00
N ALA A 131 20.37 -16.25 -7.84
CA ALA A 131 20.71 -14.88 -7.44
C ALA A 131 19.47 -13.96 -7.44
N ILE A 132 19.49 -12.93 -6.59
CA ILE A 132 18.65 -11.74 -6.73
C ILE A 132 19.50 -10.62 -7.32
N SER A 133 19.01 -9.98 -8.37
CA SER A 133 19.69 -8.85 -9.00
C SER A 133 19.61 -7.58 -8.14
N CYS A 134 20.72 -6.85 -8.03
CA CYS A 134 20.73 -5.53 -7.39
C CYS A 134 19.89 -4.49 -8.16
N HIS A 135 19.56 -4.75 -9.43
CA HIS A 135 18.63 -3.94 -10.20
C HIS A 135 17.17 -4.12 -9.76
N ASP A 136 16.84 -5.23 -9.12
CA ASP A 136 15.51 -5.47 -8.54
C ASP A 136 15.47 -5.12 -7.05
N MET A 137 16.52 -5.44 -6.30
CA MET A 137 16.68 -5.10 -4.89
C MET A 137 18.08 -4.55 -4.61
N PHE A 138 18.22 -3.23 -4.42
CA PHE A 138 19.53 -2.55 -4.41
C PHE A 138 20.47 -2.99 -3.29
N ASP A 139 19.92 -3.52 -2.19
CA ASP A 139 20.65 -4.10 -1.06
C ASP A 139 20.23 -5.55 -0.78
N PHE A 140 19.63 -6.21 -1.79
CA PHE A 140 19.05 -7.55 -1.71
C PHE A 140 17.92 -7.70 -0.67
N LEU A 141 17.28 -6.61 -0.28
CA LEU A 141 16.09 -6.61 0.57
C LEU A 141 15.04 -5.62 0.07
N HIS A 142 15.43 -4.35 -0.07
CA HIS A 142 14.55 -3.28 -0.49
C HIS A 142 14.48 -3.21 -2.01
N LEU A 143 13.26 -3.11 -2.52
CA LEU A 143 13.00 -3.05 -3.96
C LEU A 143 13.51 -1.73 -4.55
N THR A 144 14.03 -1.80 -5.78
CA THR A 144 14.22 -0.61 -6.62
C THR A 144 12.88 -0.15 -7.20
N GLY A 145 12.87 0.96 -7.94
CA GLY A 145 11.68 1.36 -8.71
C GLY A 145 11.22 0.27 -9.70
N GLY A 146 12.16 -0.44 -10.34
CA GLY A 146 11.83 -1.58 -11.21
C GLY A 146 11.27 -2.77 -10.43
N GLY A 147 11.83 -3.06 -9.25
CA GLY A 147 11.31 -4.08 -8.36
C GLY A 147 9.90 -3.78 -7.87
N TYR A 148 9.62 -2.53 -7.47
CA TYR A 148 8.27 -2.10 -7.08
C TYR A 148 7.28 -2.21 -8.23
N ALA A 149 7.65 -1.90 -9.47
CA ALA A 149 6.74 -2.03 -10.61
C ALA A 149 6.21 -3.48 -10.78
N LYS A 150 7.05 -4.48 -10.51
CA LYS A 150 6.67 -5.91 -10.56
C LYS A 150 5.63 -6.28 -9.49
N ILE A 151 5.65 -5.61 -8.33
CA ILE A 151 4.72 -5.87 -7.22
C ILE A 151 3.46 -5.01 -7.31
N CYS A 152 3.62 -3.71 -7.57
CA CYS A 152 2.53 -2.75 -7.55
C CYS A 152 1.55 -2.98 -8.69
N LYS A 153 1.98 -3.52 -9.84
CA LYS A 153 1.07 -3.80 -10.96
C LYS A 153 -0.04 -4.81 -10.58
N PRO A 154 0.26 -6.06 -10.19
CA PRO A 154 -0.78 -7.01 -9.79
C PRO A 154 -1.52 -6.58 -8.51
N LEU A 155 -0.86 -5.88 -7.58
CA LEU A 155 -1.52 -5.34 -6.41
C LEU A 155 -2.56 -4.29 -6.78
N HIS A 156 -2.22 -3.35 -7.66
CA HIS A 156 -3.13 -2.31 -8.15
C HIS A 156 -4.33 -2.94 -8.86
N GLU A 157 -4.10 -3.90 -9.76
CA GLU A 157 -5.16 -4.64 -10.46
C GLU A 157 -6.13 -5.29 -9.46
N LEU A 158 -5.60 -5.95 -8.42
CA LEU A 158 -6.44 -6.55 -7.39
C LEU A 158 -7.21 -5.51 -6.56
N ILE A 159 -6.58 -4.41 -6.14
CA ILE A 159 -7.26 -3.37 -5.39
C ILE A 159 -8.43 -2.80 -6.20
N MET A 160 -8.22 -2.48 -7.48
CA MET A 160 -9.28 -1.96 -8.35
C MET A 160 -10.45 -2.95 -8.45
N GLN A 161 -10.17 -4.23 -8.69
CA GLN A 161 -11.20 -5.27 -8.71
C GLN A 161 -12.02 -5.31 -7.41
N LEU A 162 -11.33 -5.28 -6.26
CA LEU A 162 -12.01 -5.36 -4.96
C LEU A 162 -12.86 -4.12 -4.65
N LEU A 163 -12.47 -2.94 -5.16
CA LEU A 163 -13.23 -1.69 -5.03
C LEU A 163 -14.49 -1.71 -5.89
N GLU A 164 -14.41 -2.17 -7.14
CA GLU A 164 -15.55 -2.30 -8.06
C GLU A 164 -16.60 -3.30 -7.57
N GLU A 165 -16.20 -4.32 -6.82
CA GLU A 165 -17.10 -5.33 -6.26
C GLU A 165 -17.93 -4.84 -5.05
N THR A 166 -17.77 -3.59 -4.59
CA THR A 166 -18.51 -3.08 -3.41
C THR A 166 -19.95 -2.67 -3.77
N PRO A 167 -20.95 -2.91 -2.89
CA PRO A 167 -22.36 -3.06 -3.32
C PRO A 167 -23.13 -1.77 -3.62
N GLU A 168 -22.55 -0.58 -3.50
CA GLU A 168 -23.30 0.67 -3.76
C GLU A 168 -23.74 0.80 -5.22
N GLU A 169 -23.11 0.10 -6.17
CA GLU A 169 -23.47 0.19 -7.60
C GLU A 169 -24.44 -0.89 -8.10
N LYS A 170 -24.81 -1.89 -7.28
CA LYS A 170 -25.78 -2.93 -7.69
C LYS A 170 -27.24 -2.55 -7.47
N GLN A 171 -27.53 -1.43 -6.83
CA GLN A 171 -28.90 -0.98 -6.56
C GLN A 171 -29.50 -0.07 -7.65
N THR A 172 -28.70 0.46 -8.57
CA THR A 172 -29.17 1.35 -9.65
C THR A 172 -29.48 0.65 -10.98
N THR A 173 -29.20 -0.65 -11.11
CA THR A 173 -29.49 -1.42 -12.33
C THR A 173 -30.73 -2.31 -12.22
N ILE A 174 -31.43 -2.30 -11.08
CA ILE A 174 -32.65 -3.11 -10.83
C ILE A 174 -33.79 -2.25 -10.24
N ALA A 175 -33.83 -0.95 -10.56
CA ALA A 175 -34.95 -0.06 -10.23
C ALA A 175 -35.62 0.46 -11.51
#